data_AF-A0ABD4QZC4-F1
#
_entry.id   AF-A0ABD4QZC4-F1
#
_cell.length_a   1.000
_cell.length_b   1.000
_cell.length_c   1.000
_cell.angle_alpha   90.00
_cell.angle_beta   90.00
_cell.angle_gamma   90.00
#
_symmetry.space_group_name_H-M   'P 1'
#
loop_
_entity.id
_entity.type
_entity.pdbx_description
1 polymer ?
#
loop_
_entity_poly.entity_id
_entity_poly.type
_entity_poly.pdbx_seq_one_letter_code
_entity_poly.pdbx_strand_id
1 'polypeptide(L)'
;MEKLKEILEILYLLSGPALVFLAYKALDQIKVAKELAKVSSKREAYKATADECKYYSEKIIPLINNLDSKVKKFDAQIFTKSEVKVENNSISVSPFYKYDHHETAMDEIYLDLSAVINALSDFSTYFMSGVADERLAFKSLSYTYCDTVKKYAPVLIPLVKNEDSTLQLFIIWNTRIEKQKAIEEKKKLEEKIKKTTDITINPIGT
;
A
#
# COMPACT_ATOMS: atom_id res chain seq x y z
N MET A 1 -60.24 45.37 -1.06
CA MET A 1 -58.78 45.57 -0.89
C MET A 1 -58.28 45.00 0.43
N GLU A 2 -58.99 45.18 1.54
CA GLU A 2 -58.59 44.66 2.87
C GLU A 2 -58.38 43.14 2.93
N LYS A 3 -59.33 42.32 2.43
CA LYS A 3 -59.16 40.85 2.40
C LYS A 3 -57.91 40.37 1.67
N LEU A 4 -57.48 41.08 0.62
CA LEU A 4 -56.30 40.73 -0.16
C LEU A 4 -55.02 41.07 0.61
N LYS A 5 -55.05 42.17 1.37
CA LYS A 5 -53.98 42.58 2.28
C LYS A 5 -53.84 41.60 3.46
N GLU A 6 -54.95 41.17 4.06
CA GLU A 6 -54.96 40.18 5.14
C GLU A 6 -54.36 38.83 4.70
N ILE A 7 -54.72 38.35 3.50
CA ILE A 7 -54.15 37.12 2.94
C ILE A 7 -52.64 37.27 2.71
N LEU A 8 -52.19 38.41 2.19
CA LEU A 8 -50.77 38.69 1.98
C LEU A 8 -49.98 38.81 3.28
N GLU A 9 -50.55 39.42 4.33
CA GLU A 9 -49.92 39.51 5.65
C GLU A 9 -49.76 38.13 6.30
N ILE A 10 -50.75 37.24 6.16
CA ILE A 10 -50.67 35.86 6.65
C ILE A 10 -49.57 35.07 5.91
N LEU A 11 -49.52 35.19 4.57
CA LEU A 11 -48.48 34.56 3.75
C LEU A 11 -47.08 35.09 4.10
N TYR A 12 -46.96 36.40 4.31
CA TYR A 12 -45.70 37.03 4.71
C TYR A 12 -45.27 36.54 6.09
N LEU A 13 -46.19 36.45 7.05
CA LEU A 13 -45.92 35.93 8.39
C LEU A 13 -45.47 34.46 8.38
N LEU A 14 -46.08 33.63 7.51
CA LEU A 14 -45.72 32.22 7.35
C LEU A 14 -44.44 31.99 6.53
N SER A 15 -44.04 32.95 5.68
CA SER A 15 -42.87 32.81 4.81
C SER A 15 -41.56 32.63 5.57
N GLY A 16 -41.38 33.34 6.69
CA GLY A 16 -40.19 33.22 7.53
C GLY A 16 -40.01 31.82 8.13
N PRO A 17 -40.99 31.30 8.91
CA PRO A 17 -40.95 29.93 9.43
C PRO A 17 -40.83 28.87 8.34
N ALA A 18 -41.53 29.04 7.21
CA ALA A 18 -41.44 28.13 6.07
C ALA A 18 -40.03 28.10 5.46
N LEU A 19 -39.40 29.25 5.27
CA LEU A 19 -38.02 29.35 4.78
C LEU A 19 -37.03 28.67 5.75
N VAL A 20 -37.18 28.90 7.06
CA VAL A 20 -36.32 28.27 8.07
C VAL A 20 -36.49 26.75 8.05
N PHE A 21 -37.72 26.24 7.95
CA PHE A 21 -37.99 24.81 7.84
C PHE A 21 -37.37 24.19 6.59
N LEU A 22 -37.51 24.85 5.43
CA LEU A 22 -36.90 24.39 4.17
C LEU A 22 -35.37 24.40 4.24
N ALA A 23 -34.78 25.45 4.81
CA ALA A 23 -33.34 25.55 5.02
C ALA A 23 -32.82 24.44 5.93
N TYR A 24 -33.54 24.14 7.03
CA TYR A 24 -33.22 23.04 7.92
C TYR A 24 -33.26 21.68 7.20
N LYS A 25 -34.31 21.42 6.42
CA LYS A 25 -34.42 20.18 5.63
C LYS A 25 -33.34 20.06 4.54
N ALA A 26 -32.96 21.17 3.92
CA ALA A 26 -31.86 21.18 2.95
C ALA A 26 -30.50 20.84 3.59
N LEU A 27 -30.22 21.33 4.80
CA LEU A 27 -29.02 20.99 5.55
C LEU A 27 -28.93 19.50 5.89
N ASP A 28 -30.06 18.89 6.31
CA ASP A 28 -30.13 17.45 6.54
C ASP A 28 -29.85 16.65 5.27
N GLN A 29 -30.41 17.07 4.12
CA GLN A 29 -30.14 16.43 2.83
C GLN A 29 -28.67 16.52 2.43
N ILE A 30 -28.00 17.65 2.65
CA ILE A 30 -26.55 17.79 2.39
C ILE A 30 -25.75 16.81 3.23
N LYS A 31 -26.12 16.62 4.51
CA LYS A 31 -25.44 15.65 5.38
C LYS A 31 -25.59 14.22 4.86
N VAL A 32 -26.81 13.83 4.49
CA VAL A 32 -27.09 12.50 3.91
C VAL A 32 -26.35 12.30 2.58
N ALA A 33 -26.34 13.31 1.71
CA ALA A 33 -25.63 13.26 0.43
C ALA A 33 -24.12 13.07 0.61
N LYS A 34 -23.51 13.74 1.60
CA LYS A 34 -22.08 13.55 1.92
C LYS A 34 -21.76 12.13 2.39
N GLU A 35 -22.60 11.56 3.25
CA GLU A 35 -22.43 10.17 3.71
C GLU A 35 -22.59 9.18 2.55
N LEU A 36 -23.59 9.37 1.69
CA LEU A 36 -23.79 8.56 0.49
C LEU A 36 -22.59 8.65 -0.47
N ALA A 37 -22.08 9.85 -0.72
CA ALA A 37 -20.88 10.05 -1.54
C ALA A 37 -19.67 9.32 -0.95
N LYS A 38 -19.44 9.43 0.36
CA LYS A 38 -18.35 8.75 1.06
C LYS A 38 -18.47 7.23 0.95
N VAL A 39 -19.68 6.67 1.10
CA VAL A 39 -19.93 5.24 0.94
C VAL A 39 -19.71 4.79 -0.51
N SER A 40 -20.16 5.56 -1.50
CA SER A 40 -19.92 5.24 -2.92
C SER A 40 -18.44 5.26 -3.27
N SER A 41 -17.71 6.31 -2.88
CA SER A 41 -16.26 6.42 -3.13
C SER A 41 -15.50 5.27 -2.47
N LYS A 42 -15.88 4.88 -1.24
CA LYS A 42 -15.27 3.73 -0.55
C LYS A 42 -15.54 2.42 -1.31
N ARG A 43 -16.75 2.22 -1.81
CA ARG A 43 -17.11 1.03 -2.60
C ARG A 43 -16.33 0.98 -3.92
N GLU A 44 -16.17 2.11 -4.60
CA GLU A 44 -15.39 2.22 -5.83
C GLU A 44 -13.91 1.93 -5.59
N ALA A 45 -13.32 2.48 -4.52
CA ALA A 45 -11.95 2.16 -4.13
C ALA A 45 -11.76 0.67 -3.83
N TYR A 46 -12.75 0.02 -3.20
CA TYR A 46 -12.69 -1.43 -2.94
C TYR A 46 -12.78 -2.27 -4.20
N LYS A 47 -13.60 -1.84 -5.16
CA LYS A 47 -13.68 -2.49 -6.46
C LYS A 47 -12.35 -2.35 -7.21
N ALA A 48 -11.78 -1.15 -7.26
CA ALA A 48 -10.47 -0.91 -7.84
C ALA A 48 -9.38 -1.77 -7.17
N THR A 49 -9.35 -1.84 -5.84
CA THR A 49 -8.43 -2.75 -5.13
C THR A 49 -8.62 -4.21 -5.54
N ALA A 50 -9.86 -4.69 -5.65
CA ALA A 50 -10.12 -6.08 -6.03
C ALA A 50 -9.65 -6.37 -7.47
N ASP A 51 -9.89 -5.44 -8.39
CA ASP A 51 -9.44 -5.52 -9.77
C ASP A 51 -7.90 -5.53 -9.86
N GLU A 52 -7.21 -4.67 -9.10
CA GLU A 52 -5.75 -4.66 -9.02
C GLU A 52 -5.17 -5.92 -8.38
N CYS A 53 -5.82 -6.46 -7.34
CA CYS A 53 -5.40 -7.73 -6.74
C CYS A 53 -5.52 -8.90 -7.74
N LYS A 54 -6.56 -8.87 -8.57
CA LYS A 54 -6.76 -9.84 -9.64
C LYS A 54 -5.70 -9.66 -10.73
N TYR A 55 -5.46 -8.42 -11.17
CA TYR A 55 -4.41 -8.09 -12.14
C TYR A 55 -3.04 -8.57 -11.67
N TYR A 56 -2.70 -8.32 -10.41
CA TYR A 56 -1.44 -8.79 -9.82
C TYR A 56 -1.31 -10.32 -9.92
N SER A 57 -2.36 -11.04 -9.59
CA SER A 57 -2.36 -12.51 -9.60
C SER A 57 -2.33 -13.10 -11.02
N GLU A 58 -3.09 -12.52 -11.96
CA GLU A 58 -3.26 -13.06 -13.31
C GLU A 58 -2.19 -12.58 -14.30
N LYS A 59 -1.53 -11.45 -14.03
CA LYS A 59 -0.55 -10.82 -14.93
C LYS A 59 0.83 -10.68 -14.31
N ILE A 60 0.93 -10.05 -13.14
CA ILE A 60 2.22 -9.74 -12.52
C ILE A 60 2.93 -11.01 -12.05
N ILE A 61 2.25 -11.91 -11.35
CA ILE A 61 2.84 -13.18 -10.89
C ILE A 61 3.41 -14.01 -12.06
N PRO A 62 2.70 -14.23 -13.19
CA PRO A 62 3.28 -14.89 -14.36
C PRO A 62 4.52 -14.20 -14.94
N LEU A 63 4.52 -12.86 -15.02
CA LEU A 63 5.69 -12.10 -15.49
C LEU A 63 6.90 -12.30 -14.56
N ILE A 64 6.68 -12.24 -13.24
CA ILE A 64 7.72 -12.52 -12.24
C ILE A 64 8.23 -13.95 -12.40
N ASN A 65 7.36 -14.94 -12.56
CA ASN A 65 7.77 -16.34 -12.70
C ASN A 65 8.64 -16.56 -13.95
N ASN A 66 8.27 -15.94 -15.07
CA ASN A 66 9.06 -16.01 -16.30
C ASN A 66 10.45 -15.37 -16.11
N LEU A 67 10.49 -14.15 -15.56
CA LEU A 67 11.74 -13.46 -15.24
C LEU A 67 12.61 -14.28 -14.27
N ASP A 68 12.03 -14.81 -13.20
CA ASP A 68 12.69 -15.69 -12.23
C ASP A 68 13.32 -16.91 -12.89
N SER A 69 12.62 -17.49 -13.87
CA SER A 69 13.09 -18.66 -14.62
C SER A 69 14.29 -18.31 -15.49
N LYS A 70 14.27 -17.14 -16.15
CA LYS A 70 15.40 -16.66 -16.94
C LYS A 70 16.59 -16.24 -16.07
N VAL A 71 16.36 -15.54 -14.97
CA VAL A 71 17.40 -15.17 -13.98
C VAL A 71 18.16 -16.41 -13.51
N LYS A 72 17.45 -17.52 -13.25
CA LYS A 72 18.06 -18.81 -12.91
C LYS A 72 18.80 -19.43 -14.10
N LYS A 73 18.18 -19.46 -15.29
CA LYS A 73 18.76 -20.05 -16.50
C LYS A 73 20.10 -19.42 -16.90
N PHE A 74 20.20 -18.09 -16.78
CA PHE A 74 21.37 -17.32 -17.17
C PHE A 74 22.30 -16.96 -16.00
N ASP A 75 22.04 -17.50 -14.80
CA ASP A 75 22.78 -17.21 -13.57
C ASP A 75 23.05 -15.71 -13.37
N ALA A 76 21.99 -14.89 -13.44
CA ALA A 76 22.11 -13.44 -13.27
C ALA A 76 22.39 -13.07 -11.80
N GLN A 77 23.67 -13.19 -11.39
CA GLN A 77 24.11 -13.05 -10.00
C GLN A 77 23.87 -11.66 -9.42
N ILE A 78 23.62 -10.65 -10.25
CA ILE A 78 23.21 -9.31 -9.79
C ILE A 78 21.95 -9.36 -8.89
N PHE A 79 21.03 -10.29 -9.09
CA PHE A 79 19.82 -10.38 -8.25
C PHE A 79 19.97 -11.29 -7.02
N THR A 80 21.05 -12.05 -6.92
CA THR A 80 21.29 -13.00 -5.83
C THR A 80 22.42 -12.59 -4.89
N LYS A 81 23.44 -11.89 -5.41
CA LYS A 81 24.64 -11.46 -4.67
C LYS A 81 24.68 -9.98 -4.32
N SER A 82 23.79 -9.15 -4.89
CA SER A 82 23.71 -7.74 -4.51
C SER A 82 23.17 -7.59 -3.09
N GLU A 83 23.70 -6.62 -2.36
CA GLU A 83 23.22 -6.30 -1.02
C GLU A 83 22.14 -5.21 -1.11
N VAL A 84 20.97 -5.47 -0.54
CA VAL A 84 19.85 -4.52 -0.51
C VAL A 84 19.46 -4.26 0.94
N LYS A 85 19.68 -3.02 1.39
CA LYS A 85 19.32 -2.55 2.73
C LYS A 85 18.14 -1.60 2.66
N VAL A 86 17.19 -1.78 3.58
CA VAL A 86 16.04 -0.89 3.73
C VAL A 86 16.11 -0.31 5.13
N GLU A 87 16.51 0.96 5.23
CA GLU A 87 16.72 1.66 6.49
C GLU A 87 16.12 3.07 6.40
N ASN A 88 15.45 3.53 7.46
CA ASN A 88 14.94 4.90 7.58
C ASN A 88 14.11 5.38 6.38
N ASN A 89 13.20 4.54 5.86
CA ASN A 89 12.40 4.82 4.66
C ASN A 89 13.24 5.09 3.39
N SER A 90 14.48 4.60 3.35
CA SER A 90 15.37 4.65 2.20
C SER A 90 15.83 3.26 1.82
N ILE A 91 16.17 3.07 0.55
CA ILE A 91 16.69 1.81 0.04
C ILE A 91 18.10 2.07 -0.47
N SER A 92 19.06 1.33 0.08
CA SER A 92 20.45 1.37 -0.36
C SER A 92 20.79 0.04 -1.02
N VAL A 93 21.46 0.12 -2.17
CA VAL A 93 21.87 -1.06 -2.92
C VAL A 93 23.35 -1.01 -3.22
N SER A 94 24.03 -2.10 -2.90
CA SER A 94 25.39 -2.40 -3.34
C SER A 94 25.31 -3.45 -4.45
N PRO A 95 25.24 -3.03 -5.73
CA PRO A 95 25.05 -3.97 -6.83
C PRO A 95 26.30 -4.83 -7.09
N PHE A 96 26.09 -6.09 -7.45
CA PHE A 96 27.14 -7.05 -7.79
C PHE A 96 27.27 -7.25 -9.30
N TYR A 97 28.37 -6.75 -9.87
CA TYR A 97 28.64 -6.82 -11.32
C TYR A 97 29.76 -7.80 -11.71
N LYS A 98 30.49 -8.36 -10.74
CA LYS A 98 31.71 -9.15 -11.01
C LYS A 98 31.40 -10.62 -11.29
N TYR A 99 30.86 -10.92 -12.47
CA TYR A 99 30.71 -12.29 -12.97
C TYR A 99 30.79 -12.37 -14.51
N ASP A 100 31.39 -13.46 -15.01
CA ASP A 100 31.92 -13.60 -16.38
C ASP A 100 30.91 -13.45 -17.53
N HIS A 101 29.60 -13.46 -17.23
CA HIS A 101 28.51 -13.40 -18.22
C HIS A 101 27.46 -12.32 -17.92
N HIS A 102 27.83 -11.27 -17.16
CA HIS A 102 26.89 -10.22 -16.76
C HIS A 102 26.14 -9.59 -17.94
N GLU A 103 26.84 -9.13 -18.98
CA GLU A 103 26.21 -8.45 -20.12
C GLU A 103 25.23 -9.35 -20.86
N THR A 104 25.65 -10.56 -21.24
CA THR A 104 24.80 -11.53 -21.93
C THR A 104 23.59 -11.94 -21.08
N ALA A 105 23.78 -12.12 -19.77
CA ALA A 105 22.66 -12.42 -18.87
C ALA A 105 21.67 -11.25 -18.80
N MET A 106 22.15 -10.00 -18.77
CA MET A 106 21.29 -8.82 -18.75
C MET A 106 20.52 -8.63 -20.06
N ASP A 107 21.15 -8.85 -21.21
CA ASP A 107 20.49 -8.75 -22.52
C ASP A 107 19.32 -9.74 -22.66
N GLU A 108 19.51 -10.97 -22.18
CA GLU A 108 18.52 -12.05 -22.28
C GLU A 108 17.30 -11.87 -21.36
N ILE A 109 17.45 -11.09 -20.28
CA ILE A 109 16.39 -10.84 -19.29
C ILE A 109 15.78 -9.45 -19.38
N TYR A 110 16.42 -8.51 -20.10
CA TYR A 110 16.05 -7.10 -20.08
C TYR A 110 14.58 -6.86 -20.41
N LEU A 111 14.05 -7.54 -21.43
CA LEU A 111 12.66 -7.39 -21.86
C LEU A 111 11.67 -7.84 -20.77
N ASP A 112 11.90 -8.99 -20.14
CA ASP A 112 11.03 -9.48 -19.06
C ASP A 112 11.17 -8.65 -17.79
N LEU A 113 12.38 -8.16 -17.50
CA LEU A 113 12.63 -7.25 -16.39
C LEU A 113 11.87 -5.94 -16.58
N SER A 114 11.93 -5.35 -17.77
CA SER A 114 11.19 -4.14 -18.11
C SER A 114 9.67 -4.36 -17.98
N ALA A 115 9.16 -5.49 -18.46
CA ALA A 115 7.75 -5.83 -18.32
C ALA A 115 7.30 -5.94 -16.86
N VAL A 116 8.11 -6.56 -16.00
CA VAL A 116 7.84 -6.65 -14.54
C VAL A 116 7.88 -5.27 -13.90
N ILE A 117 8.91 -4.46 -14.17
CA ILE A 117 9.06 -3.12 -13.57
C ILE A 117 7.87 -2.23 -13.95
N ASN A 118 7.49 -2.20 -15.22
CA ASN A 118 6.35 -1.41 -15.68
C ASN A 118 5.05 -1.88 -15.02
N ALA A 119 4.81 -3.19 -14.98
CA ALA A 119 3.59 -3.72 -14.37
C ALA A 119 3.51 -3.44 -12.86
N LEU A 120 4.65 -3.46 -12.14
CA LEU A 120 4.72 -3.06 -10.74
C LEU A 120 4.47 -1.56 -10.55
N SER A 121 4.99 -0.71 -11.44
CA SER A 121 4.76 0.73 -11.40
C SER A 121 3.30 1.10 -11.66
N ASP A 122 2.68 0.46 -12.65
CA ASP A 122 1.24 0.61 -12.95
C ASP A 122 0.39 0.22 -11.74
N PHE A 123 0.61 -1.00 -11.21
CA PHE A 123 -0.07 -1.49 -10.01
C PHE A 123 0.08 -0.53 -8.82
N SER A 124 1.30 -0.03 -8.59
CA SER A 124 1.58 0.83 -7.45
C SER A 124 0.92 2.20 -7.55
N THR A 125 0.75 2.69 -8.77
CA THR A 125 0.14 4.01 -9.04
C THR A 125 -1.31 4.07 -8.57
N TYR A 126 -2.08 2.97 -8.68
CA TYR A 126 -3.47 2.93 -8.16
C TYR A 126 -3.56 3.18 -6.66
N PHE A 127 -2.58 2.67 -5.90
CA PHE A 127 -2.54 2.83 -4.45
C PHE A 127 -1.95 4.18 -4.06
N MET A 128 -0.87 4.60 -4.73
CA MET A 128 -0.19 5.86 -4.40
C MET A 128 -1.02 7.09 -4.79
N SER A 129 -1.89 6.99 -5.79
CA SER A 129 -2.85 8.04 -6.15
C SER A 129 -4.09 8.09 -5.27
N GLY A 130 -4.32 7.08 -4.41
CA GLY A 130 -5.50 6.97 -3.56
C GLY A 130 -6.78 6.52 -4.29
N VAL A 131 -6.67 6.04 -5.54
CA VAL A 131 -7.80 5.46 -6.29
C VAL A 131 -8.21 4.12 -5.67
N ALA A 132 -7.25 3.31 -5.24
CA ALA A 132 -7.48 2.02 -4.59
C ALA A 132 -7.13 2.06 -3.09
N ASP A 133 -7.80 1.22 -2.29
CA ASP A 133 -7.46 1.01 -0.88
C ASP A 133 -6.21 0.13 -0.75
N GLU A 134 -5.08 0.78 -0.45
CA GLU A 134 -3.77 0.18 -0.21
C GLU A 134 -3.74 -0.80 0.96
N ARG A 135 -4.48 -0.51 2.05
CA ARG A 135 -4.45 -1.35 3.26
C ARG A 135 -5.17 -2.66 3.03
N LEU A 136 -6.19 -2.66 2.17
CA LEU A 136 -6.88 -3.88 1.78
C LEU A 136 -5.96 -4.77 0.93
N ALA A 137 -5.28 -4.22 -0.08
CA ALA A 137 -4.32 -4.97 -0.91
C ALA A 137 -3.13 -5.51 -0.10
N PHE A 138 -2.61 -4.73 0.84
CA PHE A 138 -1.50 -5.10 1.71
C PHE A 138 -1.70 -6.47 2.39
N LYS A 139 -2.93 -6.78 2.81
CA LYS A 139 -3.22 -8.04 3.53
C LYS A 139 -2.97 -9.29 2.68
N SER A 140 -3.05 -9.18 1.36
CA SER A 140 -2.95 -10.31 0.44
C SER A 140 -1.64 -10.34 -0.32
N LEU A 141 -1.09 -9.18 -0.68
CA LEU A 141 0.01 -9.08 -1.65
C LEU A 141 1.33 -8.55 -1.09
N SER A 142 1.35 -8.08 0.16
CA SER A 142 2.50 -7.34 0.70
C SER A 142 3.83 -8.09 0.63
N TYR A 143 3.86 -9.35 1.04
CA TYR A 143 5.08 -10.15 1.03
C TYR A 143 5.60 -10.38 -0.39
N THR A 144 4.76 -10.88 -1.31
CA THR A 144 5.20 -11.15 -2.68
C THR A 144 5.65 -9.88 -3.40
N TYR A 145 4.95 -8.77 -3.19
CA TYR A 145 5.33 -7.48 -3.76
C TYR A 145 6.67 -7.00 -3.20
N CYS A 146 6.82 -6.98 -1.87
CA CYS A 146 8.05 -6.50 -1.24
C CYS A 146 9.25 -7.38 -1.59
N ASP A 147 9.11 -8.70 -1.59
CA ASP A 147 10.20 -9.61 -1.94
C ASP A 147 10.62 -9.42 -3.40
N THR A 148 9.65 -9.21 -4.30
CA THR A 148 9.90 -8.94 -5.72
C THR A 148 10.66 -7.63 -5.91
N VAL A 149 10.15 -6.53 -5.36
CA VAL A 149 10.79 -5.21 -5.47
C VAL A 149 12.20 -5.25 -4.87
N LYS A 150 12.37 -5.90 -3.71
CA LYS A 150 13.69 -6.04 -3.06
C LYS A 150 14.66 -6.85 -3.92
N LYS A 151 14.21 -7.97 -4.50
CA LYS A 151 15.04 -8.82 -5.37
C LYS A 151 15.55 -8.06 -6.60
N TYR A 152 14.69 -7.26 -7.22
CA TYR A 152 15.01 -6.53 -8.45
C TYR A 152 15.54 -5.11 -8.21
N ALA A 153 15.63 -4.67 -6.94
CA ALA A 153 16.17 -3.38 -6.53
C ALA A 153 17.55 -3.02 -7.14
N PRO A 154 18.52 -3.95 -7.31
CA PRO A 154 19.82 -3.64 -7.90
C PRO A 154 19.78 -3.04 -9.31
N VAL A 155 18.71 -3.31 -10.06
CA VAL A 155 18.49 -2.73 -11.38
C VAL A 155 17.38 -1.69 -11.35
N LEU A 156 16.34 -1.88 -10.53
CA LEU A 156 15.23 -0.93 -10.41
C LEU A 156 15.72 0.44 -9.93
N ILE A 157 16.48 0.51 -8.84
CA ILE A 157 16.85 1.80 -8.19
C ILE A 157 17.68 2.70 -9.10
N PRO A 158 18.70 2.22 -9.82
CA PRO A 158 19.42 3.06 -10.79
C PRO A 158 18.54 3.60 -11.93
N LEU A 159 17.43 2.92 -12.26
CA LEU A 159 16.57 3.26 -13.39
C LEU A 159 15.41 4.20 -13.02
N VAL A 160 14.94 4.15 -11.78
CA VAL A 160 13.77 4.91 -11.35
C VAL A 160 14.15 6.20 -10.62
N LYS A 161 13.31 7.23 -10.77
CA LYS A 161 13.45 8.48 -10.02
C LYS A 161 12.97 8.29 -8.58
N ASN A 162 13.43 9.15 -7.67
CA ASN A 162 13.06 9.12 -6.24
C ASN A 162 11.54 9.17 -5.96
N GLU A 163 10.72 9.61 -6.92
CA GLU A 163 9.26 9.71 -6.77
C GLU A 163 8.48 8.52 -7.37
N ASP A 164 9.16 7.44 -7.75
CA ASP A 164 8.49 6.29 -8.34
C ASP A 164 7.50 5.60 -7.38
N SER A 165 6.27 5.39 -7.86
CA SER A 165 5.18 4.79 -7.08
C SER A 165 5.53 3.40 -6.54
N THR A 166 6.34 2.63 -7.27
CA THR A 166 6.79 1.28 -6.86
C THR A 166 7.61 1.37 -5.58
N LEU A 167 8.59 2.28 -5.55
CA LEU A 167 9.47 2.48 -4.40
C LEU A 167 8.71 3.03 -3.20
N GLN A 168 7.80 3.99 -3.43
CA GLN A 168 6.97 4.56 -2.37
C GLN A 168 6.09 3.49 -1.72
N LEU A 169 5.38 2.70 -2.52
CA LEU A 169 4.54 1.61 -2.02
C LEU A 169 5.36 0.56 -1.30
N PHE A 170 6.53 0.21 -1.84
CA PHE A 170 7.47 -0.71 -1.21
C PHE A 170 7.92 -0.23 0.17
N ILE A 171 8.31 1.03 0.32
CA ILE A 171 8.72 1.59 1.61
C ILE A 171 7.57 1.50 2.62
N ILE A 172 6.35 1.87 2.22
CA ILE A 172 5.16 1.81 3.10
C ILE A 172 4.89 0.36 3.54
N TRP A 173 4.91 -0.58 2.60
CA TRP A 173 4.61 -1.99 2.86
C TRP A 173 5.71 -2.67 3.67
N ASN A 174 6.98 -2.47 3.30
CA ASN A 174 8.12 -3.02 4.01
C ASN A 174 8.18 -2.52 5.45
N THR A 175 8.03 -1.21 5.68
CA THR A 175 7.98 -0.65 7.05
C THR A 175 6.83 -1.25 7.86
N ARG A 176 5.68 -1.52 7.23
CA ARG A 176 4.55 -2.17 7.89
C ARG A 176 4.84 -3.63 8.23
N ILE A 177 5.48 -4.38 7.34
CA ILE A 177 5.93 -5.77 7.58
C ILE A 177 6.94 -5.81 8.74
N GLU A 178 7.96 -4.96 8.72
CA GLU A 178 8.98 -4.91 9.79
C GLU A 178 8.36 -4.56 11.14
N LYS A 179 7.39 -3.64 11.16
CA LYS A 179 6.60 -3.37 12.38
C LYS A 179 5.83 -4.60 12.86
N GLN A 180 5.22 -5.36 11.96
CA GLN A 180 4.50 -6.59 12.32
C GLN A 180 5.44 -7.64 12.92
N LYS A 181 6.63 -7.84 12.32
CA LYS A 181 7.66 -8.74 12.84
C LYS A 181 8.13 -8.32 14.23
N ALA A 182 8.45 -7.05 14.43
CA ALA A 182 8.88 -6.53 15.73
C ALA A 182 7.81 -6.71 16.83
N ILE A 183 6.52 -6.54 16.50
CA ILE A 183 5.41 -6.79 17.43
C ILE A 183 5.33 -8.28 17.79
N GLU A 184 5.49 -9.17 16.81
CA GLU A 184 5.47 -10.61 17.03
C GLU A 184 6.66 -11.09 17.88
N GLU A 185 7.86 -10.57 17.61
CA GLU A 185 9.06 -10.83 18.41
C GLU A 185 8.92 -10.34 19.85
N LYS A 186 8.40 -9.11 20.04
CA LYS A 186 8.09 -8.59 21.37
C LYS A 186 7.16 -9.53 22.13
N LYS A 187 6.08 -9.99 21.49
CA LYS A 187 5.14 -10.93 22.12
C LYS A 187 5.82 -12.24 22.52
N LYS A 188 6.65 -12.82 21.65
CA LYS A 188 7.41 -14.04 21.94
C LYS A 188 8.37 -13.85 23.12
N LEU A 189 9.06 -12.71 23.19
CA LEU A 189 9.96 -12.37 24.29
C LEU A 189 9.20 -12.20 25.61
N GLU A 190 8.06 -11.50 25.62
CA GLU A 190 7.21 -11.36 26.80
C GLU A 190 6.68 -12.71 27.30
N GLU A 191 6.28 -13.60 26.38
CA GLU A 191 5.88 -14.97 26.74
C GLU A 191 7.04 -15.78 27.33
N LYS A 192 8.26 -15.60 26.81
CA LYS A 192 9.46 -16.25 27.34
C LYS A 192 9.79 -15.76 28.76
N ILE A 193 9.76 -14.44 28.99
CA ILE A 193 9.97 -13.83 30.31
C ILE A 193 8.96 -14.39 31.33
N LYS A 194 7.68 -14.47 30.98
CA LYS A 194 6.64 -15.02 31.89
C LYS A 194 6.86 -16.49 32.26
N LYS A 195 7.49 -17.28 31.38
CA LYS A 195 7.78 -18.70 31.62
C LYS A 195 9.09 -18.94 32.38
N THR A 196 9.96 -17.93 32.47
CA THR A 196 11.19 -17.99 33.24
C THR A 196 10.90 -17.64 34.69
N THR A 197 11.05 -18.59 35.60
CA THR A 197 11.01 -18.35 37.05
C THR A 197 12.36 -17.82 37.52
N ASP A 198 12.34 -16.70 38.25
CA ASP A 198 13.52 -16.20 38.94
C ASP A 198 13.91 -17.17 40.07
N ILE A 199 15.14 -17.67 40.00
CA ILE A 199 15.75 -18.43 41.10
C ILE A 199 16.50 -17.42 41.96
N THR A 200 15.89 -16.97 43.04
CA THR A 200 16.54 -16.10 44.03
C THR A 200 17.31 -16.97 45.03
N ILE A 201 18.63 -16.79 45.11
CA ILE A 201 19.45 -17.42 46.16
C ILE A 201 19.48 -16.48 47.35
N ASN A 202 18.85 -16.89 48.46
CA ASN A 202 18.91 -16.15 49.71
C ASN A 202 20.29 -16.36 50.38
N PRO A 203 20.89 -15.32 50.98
CA PRO A 203 22.16 -15.45 51.70
C PRO A 203 22.01 -16.34 52.94
N ILE A 204 23.04 -17.15 53.22
CA ILE A 204 23.10 -17.96 54.44
C ILE A 204 23.41 -17.02 55.62
N GLY A 205 22.48 -16.89 56.56
CA GLY A 205 22.71 -16.17 57.83
C GLY A 205 21.69 -15.09 58.22
N THR A 206 20.53 -15.01 57.58
CA THR A 206 19.34 -14.28 58.09
C THR A 206 18.25 -15.25 58.52
#